data_AF-A0A1M6I7A9-F1
#
_entry.id   AF-A0A1M6I7A9-F1
#
_cell.length_a   1.000
_cell.length_b   1.000
_cell.length_c   1.000
_cell.angle_alpha   90.00
_cell.angle_beta   90.00
_cell.angle_gamma   90.00
#
_symmetry.space_group_name_H-M   'P 1'
#
loop_
_entity.id
_entity.type
_entity.pdbx_description
1 polymer ?
#
loop_
_entity_poly.entity_id
_entity_poly.type
_entity_poly.pdbx_seq_one_letter_code
_entity_poly.pdbx_strand_id
1 'polypeptide(L)' 'MFFFRKKVPKTLSQVDKLYRKVISKLPDANRIDYCESLVYRTEKDVAETRCKVKKRRLKKLLHAARLERKNLMS' A
#
# COMPACT_ATOMS: atom_id res chain seq x y z
N MET A 1 1.29 11.04 -30.41
CA MET A 1 1.40 11.68 -29.08
C MET A 1 0.94 10.70 -28.01
N PHE A 2 1.84 10.13 -27.22
CA PHE A 2 1.46 9.29 -26.08
C PHE A 2 1.23 10.17 -24.86
N PHE A 3 -0.04 10.36 -24.47
CA PHE A 3 -0.39 11.04 -23.23
C PHE A 3 0.09 10.20 -22.04
N PHE A 4 1.17 10.64 -21.39
CA PHE A 4 1.55 10.15 -20.06
C PHE A 4 0.48 10.61 -19.06
N ARG A 5 -0.62 9.84 -18.94
CA ARG A 5 -1.53 9.97 -17.79
C ARG A 5 -0.71 9.71 -16.53
N LYS A 6 -0.36 10.78 -15.80
CA LYS A 6 0.17 10.73 -14.43
C LYS A 6 -0.76 9.82 -13.63
N LYS A 7 -0.37 8.56 -13.42
CA LYS A 7 -1.16 7.61 -12.64
C LYS A 7 -1.09 8.09 -11.20
N VAL A 8 -2.21 8.66 -10.77
CA VAL A 8 -2.55 9.05 -9.39
C VAL A 8 -1.95 8.04 -8.40
N PRO A 9 -1.35 8.49 -7.27
CA PRO A 9 -0.95 7.58 -6.22
C PRO A 9 -2.19 6.78 -5.81
N LYS A 10 -2.14 5.46 -6.05
CA LYS A 10 -3.24 4.58 -5.62
C LYS A 10 -3.22 4.57 -4.11
N THR A 11 -4.24 5.16 -3.49
CA THR A 11 -4.44 5.11 -2.04
C THR A 11 -4.54 3.66 -1.58
N LEU A 12 -4.21 3.38 -0.33
CA LEU A 12 -4.22 2.00 0.17
C LEU A 12 -5.61 1.37 0.03
N SER A 13 -6.66 2.17 0.23
CA SER A 13 -8.06 1.76 0.01
C SER A 13 -8.38 1.29 -1.42
N GLN A 14 -7.62 1.70 -2.43
CA GLN A 14 -7.81 1.23 -3.80
C GLN A 14 -7.03 -0.06 -4.12
N VAL A 15 -5.97 -0.34 -3.38
CA VAL A 15 -5.08 -1.48 -3.64
C VAL A 15 -5.41 -2.65 -2.71
N ASP A 16 -5.84 -2.36 -1.48
CA ASP A 16 -6.13 -3.32 -0.45
C ASP A 16 -7.61 -3.26 -0.03
N LYS A 17 -8.34 -4.34 -0.35
CA LYS A 17 -9.79 -4.44 -0.07
C LYS A 17 -10.07 -4.57 1.43
N LEU A 18 -9.17 -5.20 2.18
CA LEU A 18 -9.33 -5.38 3.62
C LEU A 18 -9.21 -4.03 4.33
N TYR A 19 -8.22 -3.24 3.93
CA TYR A 19 -8.02 -1.89 4.41
C TYR A 19 -9.26 -1.03 4.13
N ARG A 20 -9.74 -1.03 2.89
CA ARG A 20 -10.94 -0.26 2.51
C ARG A 20 -12.19 -0.66 3.29
N LYS A 21 -12.41 -1.95 3.54
CA LYS A 21 -13.67 -2.42 4.13
C LYS A 21 -13.68 -2.36 5.65
N VAL A 22 -12.54 -2.64 6.27
CA VAL A 22 -12.42 -2.90 7.70
C VAL A 22 -11.50 -1.87 8.33
N ILE A 23 -10.22 -1.85 7.95
CA ILE A 23 -9.19 -1.08 8.68
C ILE A 23 -9.43 0.43 8.60
N SER A 24 -9.91 0.95 7.47
CA SER A 24 -10.22 2.38 7.30
C SER A 24 -11.33 2.90 8.22
N LYS A 25 -12.10 2.01 8.85
CA LYS A 25 -13.13 2.38 9.84
C LYS A 25 -12.62 2.32 11.28
N LEU A 26 -11.40 1.82 11.48
CA LEU A 26 -10.77 1.74 12.80
C LEU A 26 -10.09 3.06 13.16
N PRO A 27 -9.80 3.31 14.45
CA PRO A 27 -9.00 4.45 14.88
C PRO A 27 -7.64 4.51 14.20
N ASP A 28 -7.07 5.71 14.11
CA ASP A 28 -5.83 5.94 13.37
C ASP A 28 -4.64 5.13 13.91
N ALA A 29 -4.58 4.84 15.21
CA ALA A 29 -3.59 3.93 15.80
C ALA A 29 -3.61 2.55 15.13
N ASN A 30 -4.79 1.90 15.05
CA ASN A 30 -4.95 0.61 14.40
C ASN A 30 -4.64 0.66 12.90
N ARG A 31 -4.94 1.78 12.25
CA ARG A 31 -4.62 2.00 10.83
C ARG A 31 -3.12 2.11 10.62
N ILE A 32 -2.39 2.78 11.51
CA ILE A 32 -0.94 2.88 11.51
C ILE A 32 -0.32 1.50 11.72
N ASP A 33 -0.72 0.77 12.77
CA ASP A 33 -0.22 -0.58 13.07
C ASP A 33 -0.40 -1.54 11.89
N TYR A 34 -1.55 -1.47 11.24
CA TYR A 34 -1.82 -2.24 10.04
C TYR A 34 -0.89 -1.84 8.88
N CYS A 35 -0.71 -0.53 8.64
CA CYS A 35 0.18 -0.06 7.59
C CYS A 35 1.64 -0.49 7.83
N GLU A 36 2.11 -0.48 9.08
CA GLU A 36 3.46 -0.94 9.44
C GLU A 36 3.62 -2.45 9.23
N SER A 37 2.68 -3.23 9.74
CA SER A 37 2.64 -4.69 9.54
C SER A 37 2.60 -5.03 8.04
N LEU A 38 1.81 -4.28 7.27
CA LEU A 38 1.68 -4.47 5.83
C LEU A 38 2.98 -4.12 5.10
N VAL A 39 3.64 -3.03 5.47
CA VAL A 39 4.95 -2.64 4.92
C VAL A 39 5.96 -3.74 5.17
N TYR A 40 6.12 -4.19 6.42
CA TYR A 40 7.07 -5.24 6.79
C TYR A 40 6.88 -6.53 5.98
N ARG A 41 5.63 -7.04 5.92
CA ARG A 41 5.30 -8.26 5.16
C ARG A 41 5.54 -8.07 3.66
N THR A 42 5.14 -6.92 3.12
CA THR A 42 5.27 -6.65 1.68
C THR A 42 6.73 -6.48 1.27
N GLU A 43 7.60 -5.92 2.12
CA GLU A 43 9.05 -5.84 1.85
C GLU A 43 9.68 -7.22 1.74
N LYS A 44 9.36 -8.10 2.70
CA LYS A 44 9.80 -9.50 2.68
C LYS A 44 9.32 -10.19 1.40
N ASP A 45 8.03 -10.07 1.07
CA ASP A 45 7.48 -10.65 -0.16
C ASP A 45 8.17 -10.11 -1.43
N VAL A 46 8.54 -8.82 -1.47
CA VAL A 46 9.25 -8.21 -2.62
C VAL A 46 10.66 -8.77 -2.77
N ALA A 47 11.34 -9.05 -1.65
CA ALA A 47 12.67 -9.64 -1.64
C ALA A 47 12.64 -11.09 -2.11
N GLU A 48 11.65 -11.86 -1.65
CA GLU A 48 11.54 -13.30 -1.92
C GLU A 48 10.92 -13.61 -3.30
N THR A 49 10.09 -12.71 -3.86
CA THR A 49 9.40 -13.02 -5.12
C THR A 49 10.31 -12.90 -6.35
N ARG A 50 10.37 -13.99 -7.13
CA ARG A 50 11.05 -14.04 -8.44
C ARG A 50 10.17 -13.51 -9.59
N CYS A 51 8.85 -13.50 -9.41
CA CYS A 51 7.91 -13.06 -10.44
C CYS A 51 7.87 -11.53 -10.59
N LYS A 52 8.32 -11.01 -11.74
CA LYS A 52 8.36 -9.57 -12.04
C LYS A 52 6.99 -8.88 -11.91
N VAL A 53 5.91 -9.54 -12.33
CA VAL A 53 4.54 -8.98 -12.25
C VAL A 53 4.08 -8.88 -10.79
N LYS A 54 4.27 -9.93 -10.00
CA LYS A 54 3.95 -9.94 -8.57
C LYS A 54 4.77 -8.88 -7.83
N LYS A 55 6.08 -8.80 -8.10
CA LYS A 55 6.98 -7.79 -7.55
C LYS A 55 6.50 -6.36 -7.82
N ARG A 56 6.03 -6.08 -9.05
CA ARG A 56 5.49 -4.76 -9.40
C ARG A 56 4.18 -4.44 -8.67
N ARG A 57 3.32 -5.43 -8.41
CA ARG A 57 2.09 -5.25 -7.63
C ARG A 57 2.42 -4.98 -6.16
N LEU A 58 3.32 -5.76 -5.57
CA LEU A 58 3.77 -5.59 -4.19
C LEU A 58 4.44 -4.23 -3.97
N LYS A 59 5.30 -3.77 -4.89
CA LYS A 59 5.88 -2.41 -4.82
C LYS A 59 4.83 -1.30 -4.81
N LYS A 60 3.71 -1.48 -5.54
CA LYS A 60 2.60 -0.51 -5.51
C LYS A 60 1.86 -0.54 -4.18
N LEU A 61 1.63 -1.72 -3.63
CA LEU A 61 1.02 -1.89 -2.31
C LEU A 61 1.89 -1.25 -1.22
N LEU A 62 3.20 -1.49 -1.27
CA LEU A 62 4.19 -0.92 -0.38
C LEU A 62 4.16 0.62 -0.40
N HIS A 63 4.15 1.19 -1.61
CA HIS A 63 4.10 2.64 -1.77
C HIS A 63 2.80 3.24 -1.22
N ALA A 64 1.66 2.59 -1.48
CA ALA A 64 0.36 3.02 -0.96
C ALA A 64 0.30 2.96 0.58
N ALA A 65 0.84 1.90 1.19
CA ALA A 65 0.88 1.74 2.64
C ALA A 65 1.77 2.78 3.33
N ARG A 66 2.94 3.08 2.75
CA ARG A 66 3.83 4.14 3.26
C ARG A 66 3.20 5.53 3.16
N LEU A 67 2.46 5.80 2.08
CA LEU A 67 1.76 7.06 1.89
C LEU A 67 0.64 7.24 2.93
N GLU A 68 -0.18 6.21 3.15
CA GLU A 68 -1.23 6.30 4.18
C GLU A 68 -0.65 6.47 5.58
N ARG A 69 0.42 5.75 5.92
CA ARG A 69 1.09 5.95 7.20
C ARG A 69 1.55 7.40 7.37
N LYS A 70 2.14 7.99 6.33
CA LYS A 70 2.55 9.41 6.36
C LYS A 70 1.35 10.34 6.55
N ASN A 71 0.23 10.08 5.87
CA ASN A 71 -0.99 10.89 6.00
C ASN A 71 -1.63 10.79 7.39
N LEU A 72 -1.52 9.62 8.05
CA LEU A 72 -2.08 9.39 9.38
C LEU A 72 -1.24 9.98 10.52
N MET A 73 0.04 10.25 10.26
CA MET A 73 0.98 10.86 11.21
C MET A 73 1.17 12.36 10.99
N SER A 74 0.51 12.94 9.98
CA SER A 74 0.63 14.34 9.58
C SER A 74 -0.54 15.17 10.09
#